data_AF-A0A9D0KWZ3-F1
#
_entry.id   AF-A0A9D0KWZ3-F1
#
_cell.length_a   1.000
_cell.length_b   1.000
_cell.length_c   1.000
_cell.angle_alpha   90.00
_cell.angle_beta   90.00
_cell.angle_gamma   90.00
#
_symmetry.space_group_name_H-M   'P 1'
#
loop_
_entity.id
_entity.type
_entity.pdbx_description
1 polymer ?
#
loop_
_entity_poly.entity_id
_entity_poly.type
_entity_poly.pdbx_seq_one_letter_code
_entity_poly.pdbx_strand_id
1 'polypeptide(L)'
;MAVQVREPAVSDMFYPADPAVLKDMLNRFLDQAVLYPYRPEAVASPHAGYIYSGPVAAYSYKQFLNLEKKHYTVLLIGPSHYVPFEGISFGYYDYWLTPLGEVKVNKREIERFVLENKDLPITLNTIPHLKEHSLEVQIPFLQVVLQDFSIVPVVYGQVSYDVVERVIDGIKNDRNDVVAVISTDLSHYYPDAVAREIDANCNLAVENLELSYLERCEACGKTGLAAV
;
A
#
# COMPACT_ATOMS: atom_id res chain seq x y z
N MET A 1 21.56 13.89 14.05
CA MET A 1 21.11 14.07 12.65
C MET A 1 19.73 14.70 12.70
N ALA A 2 19.38 15.53 11.71
CA ALA A 2 18.04 16.13 11.63
C ALA A 2 17.00 15.04 11.32
N VAL A 3 15.79 15.18 11.88
CA VAL A 3 14.65 14.31 11.59
C VAL A 3 14.26 14.47 10.11
N GLN A 4 14.13 13.37 9.38
CA GLN A 4 13.69 13.35 7.99
C GLN A 4 12.20 13.00 7.91
N VAL A 5 11.41 13.92 7.37
CA VAL A 5 9.97 13.74 7.16
C VAL A 5 9.66 13.76 5.67
N ARG A 6 8.83 12.82 5.21
CA ARG A 6 8.23 12.87 3.87
C ARG A 6 6.95 13.70 3.95
N GLU A 7 6.98 14.87 3.32
CA GLU A 7 5.80 15.73 3.15
C GLU A 7 4.77 15.08 2.21
N PRO A 8 3.46 15.35 2.38
CA PRO A 8 2.44 14.86 1.48
C PRO A 8 2.60 15.47 0.08
N ALA A 9 2.65 14.62 -0.95
CA ALA A 9 2.81 15.03 -2.34
C ALA A 9 1.47 15.30 -3.03
N VAL A 10 0.36 14.74 -2.53
CA VAL A 10 -0.95 14.80 -3.19
C VAL A 10 -2.10 15.28 -2.29
N SER A 11 -1.78 15.85 -1.13
CA SER A 11 -2.78 16.56 -0.31
C SER A 11 -3.39 17.75 -1.08
N ASP A 12 -4.70 17.93 -0.94
CA ASP A 12 -5.56 18.85 -1.70
C ASP A 12 -5.73 18.53 -3.20
N MET A 13 -5.09 17.47 -3.70
CA MET A 13 -5.27 16.96 -5.06
C MET A 13 -6.02 15.63 -5.08
N PHE A 14 -5.59 14.67 -4.26
CA PHE A 14 -6.17 13.32 -4.20
C PHE A 14 -7.10 13.16 -3.00
N TYR A 15 -6.88 13.93 -1.94
CA TYR A 15 -7.67 13.93 -0.73
C TYR A 15 -7.61 15.31 -0.04
N PRO A 16 -8.61 15.71 0.75
CA PRO A 16 -8.64 17.03 1.40
C PRO A 16 -7.44 17.30 2.30
N ALA A 17 -6.90 18.52 2.26
CA ALA A 17 -5.85 18.96 3.19
C ALA A 17 -6.38 19.33 4.59
N ASP A 18 -7.67 19.64 4.73
CA ASP A 18 -8.28 19.87 6.04
C ASP A 18 -8.47 18.53 6.78
N PRO A 19 -7.90 18.36 7.99
CA PRO A 19 -7.94 17.10 8.71
C PRO A 19 -9.36 16.69 9.14
N ALA A 20 -10.24 17.65 9.46
CA ALA A 20 -11.61 17.35 9.86
C ALA A 20 -12.42 16.88 8.65
N VAL A 21 -12.26 17.53 7.50
CA VAL A 21 -12.91 17.14 6.23
C VAL A 21 -12.42 15.76 5.77
N LEU A 22 -11.10 15.52 5.83
CA LEU A 22 -10.50 14.25 5.46
C LEU A 22 -11.02 13.11 6.36
N LYS A 23 -11.04 13.31 7.68
CA LYS A 23 -11.51 12.29 8.62
C LYS A 23 -13.00 12.00 8.47
N ASP A 24 -13.83 13.01 8.27
CA ASP A 24 -15.27 12.82 7.99
C ASP A 24 -15.50 12.03 6.70
N MET A 25 -14.77 12.37 5.62
CA MET A 25 -14.84 11.65 4.35
C MET A 25 -14.50 10.16 4.52
N LEU A 26 -13.38 9.86 5.19
CA LEU A 26 -12.94 8.49 5.45
C LEU A 26 -13.94 7.70 6.28
N ASN A 27 -14.47 8.30 7.37
CA ASN A 27 -15.50 7.66 8.20
C ASN A 27 -16.76 7.33 7.39
N ARG A 28 -17.23 8.25 6.53
CA ARG A 28 -18.41 7.99 5.68
C ARG A 28 -18.20 6.83 4.72
N PHE A 29 -17.00 6.65 4.17
CA PHE A 29 -16.69 5.49 3.33
C PHE A 29 -16.63 4.21 4.15
N LEU A 30 -15.94 4.23 5.30
CA LEU A 30 -15.83 3.10 6.21
C LEU A 30 -17.19 2.65 6.75
N ASP A 31 -18.12 3.57 7.03
CA ASP A 31 -19.46 3.23 7.51
C ASP A 31 -20.26 2.40 6.48
N GLN A 32 -20.04 2.63 5.18
CA GLN A 32 -20.73 1.93 4.10
C GLN A 32 -20.11 0.56 3.76
N ALA A 33 -18.81 0.37 4.01
CA ALA A 33 -18.14 -0.89 3.75
C ALA A 33 -18.64 -2.02 4.68
N VAL A 34 -18.51 -3.28 4.25
CA VAL A 34 -18.87 -4.44 5.08
C VAL A 34 -17.66 -4.89 5.88
N LEU A 35 -17.84 -5.20 7.17
CA LEU A 35 -16.82 -5.88 7.98
C LEU A 35 -17.07 -7.38 7.94
N TYR A 36 -16.13 -8.14 7.39
CA TYR A 36 -16.20 -9.60 7.34
C TYR A 36 -15.53 -10.22 8.57
N PRO A 37 -15.90 -11.45 9.00
CA PRO A 37 -15.36 -12.09 10.20
C PRO A 37 -13.99 -12.74 9.96
N TYR A 38 -13.06 -12.03 9.33
CA TYR A 38 -11.71 -12.52 9.01
C TYR A 38 -10.64 -11.50 9.45
N ARG A 39 -9.46 -12.00 9.80
CA ARG A 39 -8.29 -11.15 10.08
C ARG A 39 -7.34 -11.21 8.89
N PRO A 40 -7.31 -10.20 8.02
CA PRO A 40 -6.47 -10.24 6.83
C PRO A 40 -4.98 -10.11 7.22
N GLU A 41 -4.14 -10.89 6.56
CA GLU A 41 -2.68 -10.70 6.60
C GLU A 41 -2.22 -9.70 5.53
N ALA A 42 -3.01 -9.54 4.47
CA ALA A 42 -2.81 -8.58 3.41
C ALA A 42 -4.16 -8.09 2.86
N VAL A 43 -4.18 -6.88 2.30
CA VAL A 43 -5.29 -6.36 1.51
C VAL A 43 -4.75 -5.73 0.23
N ALA A 44 -5.51 -5.81 -0.86
CA ALA A 44 -5.28 -4.99 -2.05
C ALA A 44 -6.17 -3.74 -2.00
N SER A 45 -5.67 -2.58 -2.39
CA SER A 45 -6.42 -1.31 -2.33
C SER A 45 -6.04 -0.37 -3.48
N PRO A 46 -7.02 0.33 -4.07
CA PRO A 46 -6.76 1.35 -5.10
C PRO A 46 -6.04 2.58 -4.55
N HIS A 47 -5.43 3.36 -5.45
CA HIS A 47 -4.70 4.58 -5.12
C HIS A 47 -5.03 5.81 -5.99
N ALA A 48 -6.12 5.78 -6.75
CA ALA A 48 -6.66 7.01 -7.33
C ALA A 48 -7.12 8.02 -6.24
N GLY A 49 -7.50 9.24 -6.65
CA GLY A 49 -8.07 10.23 -5.74
C GLY A 49 -9.34 9.74 -5.03
N TYR A 50 -9.53 10.13 -3.77
CA TYR A 50 -10.55 9.58 -2.86
C TYR A 50 -11.99 9.76 -3.34
N ILE A 51 -12.26 10.78 -4.14
CA ILE A 51 -13.60 10.94 -4.76
C ILE A 51 -13.96 9.77 -5.69
N TYR A 52 -12.95 9.09 -6.26
CA TYR A 52 -13.13 7.95 -7.16
C TYR A 52 -12.93 6.62 -6.43
N SER A 53 -11.80 6.45 -5.76
CA SER A 53 -11.36 5.18 -5.19
C SER A 53 -11.74 4.97 -3.73
N GLY A 54 -11.99 6.05 -2.97
CA GLY A 54 -12.18 6.02 -1.53
C GLY A 54 -13.28 5.07 -1.04
N PRO A 55 -14.49 5.07 -1.64
CA PRO A 55 -15.54 4.13 -1.29
C PRO A 55 -15.13 2.66 -1.46
N VAL A 56 -14.31 2.35 -2.47
CA VAL A 56 -13.81 0.98 -2.72
C VAL A 56 -12.69 0.63 -1.76
N ALA A 57 -11.70 1.51 -1.57
CA ALA A 57 -10.60 1.32 -0.62
C ALA A 57 -11.11 1.03 0.80
N ALA A 58 -12.23 1.63 1.21
CA ALA A 58 -12.84 1.39 2.51
C ALA A 58 -13.21 -0.08 2.76
N TYR A 59 -13.54 -0.87 1.73
CA TYR A 59 -13.78 -2.30 1.89
C TYR A 59 -12.54 -3.07 2.33
N SER A 60 -11.35 -2.66 1.87
CA SER A 60 -10.07 -3.24 2.29
C SER A 60 -9.73 -2.82 3.72
N TYR A 61 -9.76 -1.51 4.00
CA TYR A 61 -9.34 -0.98 5.29
C TYR A 61 -10.27 -1.31 6.44
N LYS A 62 -11.58 -1.45 6.20
CA LYS A 62 -12.51 -1.84 7.25
C LYS A 62 -12.14 -3.18 7.89
N GLN A 63 -11.56 -4.10 7.12
CA GLN A 63 -11.14 -5.41 7.64
C GLN A 63 -10.05 -5.31 8.71
N PHE A 64 -9.25 -4.24 8.71
CA PHE A 64 -8.25 -4.01 9.74
C PHE A 64 -8.83 -3.70 11.13
N LEU A 65 -10.13 -3.45 11.25
CA LEU A 65 -10.80 -3.36 12.56
C LEU A 65 -10.81 -4.70 13.32
N ASN A 66 -10.60 -5.83 12.64
CA ASN A 66 -10.50 -7.15 13.26
C ASN A 66 -9.09 -7.45 13.82
N LEU A 67 -8.15 -6.54 13.64
CA LEU A 67 -6.78 -6.66 14.13
C LEU A 67 -6.71 -6.31 15.63
N GLU A 68 -6.00 -7.11 16.41
CA GLU A 68 -6.08 -7.09 17.88
C GLU A 68 -4.75 -6.77 18.57
N LYS A 69 -3.64 -6.67 17.83
CA LYS A 69 -2.36 -6.28 18.42
C LYS A 69 -2.37 -4.81 18.77
N LYS A 70 -1.62 -4.48 19.83
CA LYS A 70 -1.45 -3.09 20.27
C LYS A 70 -0.72 -2.22 19.25
N HIS A 71 0.19 -2.82 18.49
CA HIS A 71 0.99 -2.16 17.47
C HIS A 71 1.08 -3.07 16.25
N TYR A 72 0.98 -2.48 15.06
CA TYR A 72 1.23 -3.17 13.79
C TYR A 72 2.36 -2.51 13.01
N THR A 73 3.15 -3.31 12.30
CA THR A 73 3.97 -2.84 11.19
C THR A 73 3.22 -3.08 9.89
N VAL A 74 2.93 -2.03 9.13
CA VAL A 74 2.20 -2.10 7.86
C VAL A 74 3.18 -1.99 6.70
N LEU A 75 3.29 -3.05 5.90
CA LEU A 75 4.01 -3.04 4.63
C LEU A 75 3.15 -2.33 3.59
N LEU A 76 3.59 -1.17 3.09
CA LEU A 76 2.92 -0.46 2.00
C LEU A 76 3.68 -0.75 0.71
N ILE A 77 3.07 -1.48 -0.21
CA ILE A 77 3.75 -1.98 -1.41
C ILE A 77 3.05 -1.42 -2.63
N GLY A 78 3.79 -0.79 -3.53
CA GLY A 78 3.19 -0.13 -4.69
C GLY A 78 4.20 0.16 -5.79
N PRO A 79 3.70 0.38 -7.01
CA PRO A 79 4.54 0.72 -8.15
C PRO A 79 5.07 2.16 -8.05
N SER A 80 6.16 2.42 -8.77
CA SER A 80 6.64 3.76 -9.09
C SER A 80 5.98 4.30 -10.35
N HIS A 81 5.29 5.43 -10.24
CA HIS A 81 4.65 6.15 -11.35
C HIS A 81 5.52 7.28 -11.91
N TYR A 82 6.42 7.86 -11.09
CA TYR A 82 7.16 9.07 -11.46
C TYR A 82 8.62 8.83 -11.80
N VAL A 83 9.27 7.88 -11.14
CA VAL A 83 10.71 7.66 -11.28
C VAL A 83 10.96 6.26 -11.82
N PRO A 84 11.48 6.10 -13.04
CA PRO A 84 11.91 4.79 -13.51
C PRO A 84 13.21 4.38 -12.81
N PHE A 85 13.25 3.16 -12.28
CA PHE A 85 14.45 2.54 -11.72
C PHE A 85 14.30 1.01 -11.72
N GLU A 86 15.40 0.28 -11.51
CA GLU A 86 15.39 -1.17 -11.34
C GLU A 86 15.39 -1.54 -9.85
N GLY A 87 14.61 -2.55 -9.47
CA GLY A 87 14.56 -3.08 -8.11
C GLY A 87 13.56 -2.38 -7.18
N ILE A 88 13.90 -2.33 -5.89
CA ILE A 88 13.03 -1.86 -4.81
C ILE A 88 13.67 -0.66 -4.08
N SER A 89 12.86 0.36 -3.80
CA SER A 89 13.22 1.51 -2.99
C SER A 89 12.40 1.53 -1.70
N PHE A 90 13.07 1.48 -0.56
CA PHE A 90 12.42 1.73 0.72
C PHE A 90 12.29 3.23 0.99
N GLY A 91 11.14 3.65 1.51
CA GLY A 91 10.89 5.02 1.94
C GLY A 91 11.61 5.33 3.24
N TYR A 92 12.94 5.40 3.20
CA TYR A 92 13.82 5.56 4.35
C TYR A 92 13.79 6.98 4.92
N TYR A 93 12.68 7.30 5.57
CA TYR A 93 12.43 8.53 6.34
C TYR A 93 12.29 8.16 7.83
N ASP A 94 12.24 9.15 8.72
CA ASP A 94 11.83 8.93 10.11
C ASP A 94 10.30 8.92 10.23
N TYR A 95 9.63 9.82 9.51
CA TYR A 95 8.16 9.94 9.47
C TYR A 95 7.63 10.23 8.06
N TRP A 96 6.39 9.85 7.82
CA TRP A 96 5.58 10.37 6.71
C TRP A 96 4.47 11.25 7.29
N LEU A 97 4.30 12.44 6.72
CA LEU A 97 3.26 13.38 7.16
C LEU A 97 2.02 13.25 6.28
N THR A 98 0.85 13.25 6.92
CA THR A 98 -0.44 13.47 6.27
C THR A 98 -1.18 14.60 7.02
N PRO A 99 -2.33 15.08 6.52
CA PRO A 99 -3.16 16.00 7.30
C PRO A 99 -3.59 15.45 8.66
N LEU A 100 -3.70 14.13 8.82
CA LEU A 100 -4.10 13.51 10.09
C LEU A 100 -2.93 13.33 11.08
N GLY A 101 -1.71 13.73 10.69
CA GLY A 101 -0.52 13.70 11.52
C GLY A 101 0.59 12.81 10.96
N GLU A 102 1.65 12.68 11.74
CA GLU A 102 2.85 11.91 11.39
C GLU A 102 2.63 10.41 11.60
N VAL A 103 3.17 9.61 10.69
CA VAL A 103 3.25 8.15 10.79
C VAL A 103 4.70 7.73 10.78
N LYS A 104 5.10 6.93 11.78
CA LYS A 104 6.48 6.50 11.96
C LYS A 104 6.88 5.46 10.91
N VAL A 105 8.04 5.63 10.30
CA VAL A 105 8.65 4.61 9.46
C VAL A 105 9.45 3.64 10.33
N ASN A 106 9.26 2.34 10.13
CA ASN A 106 10.00 1.31 10.85
C ASN A 106 11.41 1.10 10.25
N LYS A 107 12.29 2.09 10.43
CA LYS A 107 13.67 2.06 9.90
C LYS A 107 14.47 0.86 10.40
N ARG A 108 14.23 0.43 11.64
CA ARG A 108 14.92 -0.74 12.21
C ARG A 108 14.61 -2.00 11.40
N GLU A 109 13.36 -2.17 10.98
CA GLU A 109 12.95 -3.31 10.16
C GLU A 109 13.58 -3.25 8.77
N ILE A 110 13.55 -2.07 8.15
CA ILE A 110 14.18 -1.81 6.84
C ILE A 110 15.69 -2.12 6.90
N GLU A 111 16.39 -1.59 7.88
CA GLU A 111 17.83 -1.79 8.06
C GLU A 111 18.17 -3.27 8.29
N ARG A 112 17.41 -3.97 9.13
CA ARG A 112 17.58 -5.41 9.35
C ARG A 112 17.46 -6.17 8.03
N PHE A 113 16.35 -5.95 7.31
CA PHE A 113 16.06 -6.65 6.07
C PHE A 113 17.14 -6.42 5.00
N VAL A 114 17.58 -5.17 4.81
CA VAL A 114 18.64 -4.80 3.86
C VAL A 114 19.97 -5.45 4.21
N LEU A 115 20.32 -5.51 5.51
CA LEU A 115 21.56 -6.13 5.97
C LEU A 115 21.57 -7.66 5.74
N GLU A 116 20.41 -8.30 5.87
CA GLU A 116 20.22 -9.75 5.68
C GLU A 116 20.10 -10.16 4.21
N ASN A 117 19.67 -9.26 3.32
CA ASN A 117 19.38 -9.54 1.90
C ASN A 117 20.21 -8.69 0.93
N LYS A 118 21.54 -8.71 1.10
CA LYS A 118 22.47 -7.91 0.27
C LYS A 118 22.52 -8.34 -1.21
N ASP A 119 21.96 -9.50 -1.52
CA ASP A 119 21.84 -10.06 -2.87
C ASP A 119 20.68 -9.46 -3.67
N LEU A 120 19.71 -8.81 -3.01
CA LEU A 120 18.54 -8.24 -3.66
C LEU A 120 18.82 -6.82 -4.21
N PRO A 121 18.17 -6.41 -5.32
CA PRO A 121 18.33 -5.09 -5.92
C PRO A 121 17.56 -4.03 -5.11
N ILE A 122 18.08 -3.67 -3.94
CA ILE A 122 17.43 -2.77 -2.99
C ILE A 122 18.21 -1.47 -2.85
N THR A 123 17.49 -0.35 -2.78
CA THR A 123 18.04 0.96 -2.46
C THR A 123 17.30 1.65 -1.32
N LEU A 124 18.04 2.46 -0.54
CA LEU A 124 17.47 3.40 0.43
C LEU A 124 17.36 4.81 -0.15
N ASN A 125 17.61 4.99 -1.45
CA ASN A 125 17.36 6.25 -2.13
C ASN A 125 15.87 6.56 -2.12
N THR A 126 15.50 7.69 -1.53
CA THR A 126 14.11 8.11 -1.36
C THR A 126 13.55 8.93 -2.53
N ILE A 127 14.34 9.21 -3.58
CA ILE A 127 13.87 9.91 -4.79
C ILE A 127 12.57 9.33 -5.36
N PRO A 128 12.38 7.99 -5.47
CA PRO A 128 11.13 7.41 -5.94
C PRO A 128 9.90 7.78 -5.10
N HIS A 129 10.07 8.13 -3.82
CA HIS A 129 8.98 8.40 -2.89
C HIS A 129 8.53 9.87 -2.89
N LEU A 130 9.32 10.78 -3.46
CA LEU A 130 9.11 12.24 -3.32
C LEU A 130 7.80 12.74 -3.95
N LYS A 131 7.39 12.14 -5.07
CA LYS A 131 6.16 12.48 -5.78
C LYS A 131 5.17 11.31 -5.86
N GLU A 132 5.59 10.13 -5.40
CA GLU A 132 4.80 8.91 -5.54
C GLU A 132 3.56 8.96 -4.66
N HIS A 133 2.41 8.68 -5.23
CA HIS A 133 1.12 8.73 -4.54
C HIS A 133 0.62 7.34 -4.15
N SER A 134 1.09 6.27 -4.81
CA SER A 134 0.58 4.91 -4.64
C SER A 134 0.58 4.47 -3.18
N LEU A 135 1.61 4.84 -2.40
CA LEU A 135 1.68 4.54 -0.98
C LEU A 135 1.05 5.61 -0.08
N GLU A 136 1.14 6.89 -0.46
CA GLU A 136 0.67 8.00 0.37
C GLU A 136 -0.83 7.92 0.65
N VAL A 137 -1.63 7.66 -0.37
CA VAL A 137 -3.09 7.65 -0.28
C VAL A 137 -3.63 6.48 0.54
N GLN A 138 -2.78 5.51 0.89
CA GLN A 138 -3.12 4.41 1.78
C GLN A 138 -3.10 4.84 3.26
N ILE A 139 -2.27 5.82 3.60
CA ILE A 139 -1.94 6.17 4.98
C ILE A 139 -3.13 6.78 5.76
N PRO A 140 -3.92 7.72 5.19
CA PRO A 140 -5.03 8.30 5.95
C PRO A 140 -6.07 7.25 6.39
N PHE A 141 -6.35 6.23 5.57
CA PHE A 141 -7.22 5.13 5.98
C PHE A 141 -6.65 4.36 7.18
N LEU A 142 -5.35 4.04 7.16
CA LEU A 142 -4.65 3.37 8.28
C LEU A 142 -4.74 4.19 9.57
N GLN A 143 -4.56 5.51 9.49
CA GLN A 143 -4.67 6.41 10.65
C GLN A 143 -6.09 6.47 11.24
N VAL A 144 -7.12 6.06 10.49
CA VAL A 144 -8.49 5.97 10.99
C VAL A 144 -8.80 4.59 11.58
N VAL A 145 -8.31 3.50 10.97
CA VAL A 145 -8.68 2.13 11.38
C VAL A 145 -7.70 1.48 12.37
N LEU A 146 -6.46 1.96 12.49
CA LEU A 146 -5.46 1.44 13.42
C LEU A 146 -5.19 2.44 14.56
N GLN A 147 -5.03 1.92 15.77
CA GLN A 147 -4.74 2.73 16.95
C GLN A 147 -3.26 3.17 17.02
N ASP A 148 -2.34 2.24 16.81
CA ASP A 148 -0.89 2.48 16.82
C ASP A 148 -0.24 1.56 15.78
N PHE A 149 0.58 2.14 14.92
CA PHE A 149 1.26 1.42 13.86
C PHE A 149 2.49 2.18 13.37
N SER A 150 3.37 1.45 12.70
CA SER A 150 4.45 1.99 11.90
C SER A 150 4.35 1.44 10.48
N ILE A 151 4.98 2.13 9.52
CA ILE A 151 4.96 1.71 8.11
C ILE A 151 6.33 1.28 7.63
N VAL A 152 6.35 0.37 6.67
CA VAL A 152 7.49 0.08 5.82
C VAL A 152 7.08 0.38 4.38
N PRO A 153 7.42 1.57 3.85
CA PRO A 153 7.07 1.96 2.48
C PRO A 153 8.01 1.28 1.48
N VAL A 154 7.44 0.55 0.53
CA VAL A 154 8.12 -0.24 -0.49
C VAL A 154 7.60 0.20 -1.86
N VAL A 155 8.38 1.03 -2.55
CA VAL A 155 8.12 1.35 -3.95
C VAL A 155 8.96 0.43 -4.81
N TYR A 156 8.35 -0.25 -5.78
CA TYR A 156 9.08 -1.05 -6.75
C TYR A 156 9.08 -0.39 -8.13
N GLY A 157 10.23 -0.48 -8.80
CA GLY A 157 10.40 -0.11 -10.20
C GLY A 157 10.25 -1.33 -11.11
N GLN A 158 11.19 -1.50 -12.03
CA GLN A 158 11.31 -2.71 -12.82
C GLN A 158 11.94 -3.82 -11.97
N VAL A 159 11.12 -4.79 -11.57
CA VAL A 159 11.53 -5.94 -10.77
C VAL A 159 10.54 -7.09 -10.96
N SER A 160 11.01 -8.32 -10.77
CA SER A 160 10.16 -9.51 -10.74
C SER A 160 9.44 -9.64 -9.39
N TYR A 161 8.28 -10.31 -9.39
CA TYR A 161 7.44 -10.41 -8.20
C TYR A 161 8.10 -11.21 -7.07
N ASP A 162 8.97 -12.18 -7.38
CA ASP A 162 9.69 -12.99 -6.39
C ASP A 162 10.60 -12.13 -5.50
N VAL A 163 11.11 -11.01 -6.00
CA VAL A 163 11.89 -10.07 -5.18
C VAL A 163 10.97 -9.32 -4.21
N VAL A 164 9.75 -8.97 -4.63
CA VAL A 164 8.75 -8.32 -3.77
C VAL A 164 8.22 -9.32 -2.73
N GLU A 165 7.99 -10.57 -3.12
CA GLU A 165 7.61 -11.69 -2.24
C GLU A 165 8.67 -11.89 -1.15
N ARG A 166 9.97 -11.93 -1.52
CA ARG A 166 11.06 -11.99 -0.54
C ARG A 166 11.07 -10.83 0.46
N VAL A 167 10.64 -9.63 0.05
CA VAL A 167 10.48 -8.49 0.98
C VAL A 167 9.31 -8.74 1.93
N ILE A 168 8.16 -9.16 1.41
CA ILE A 168 6.97 -9.46 2.21
C ILE A 168 7.31 -10.54 3.24
N ASP A 169 7.82 -11.68 2.80
CA ASP A 169 8.12 -12.83 3.64
C ASP A 169 9.22 -12.53 4.65
N GLY A 170 10.31 -11.85 4.24
CA GLY A 170 11.42 -11.57 5.14
C GLY A 170 11.10 -10.53 6.23
N ILE A 171 10.16 -9.62 5.98
CA ILE A 171 9.70 -8.65 6.98
C ILE A 171 8.58 -9.24 7.85
N LYS A 172 7.62 -9.93 7.23
CA LYS A 172 6.53 -10.60 7.94
C LYS A 172 7.07 -11.72 8.83
N ASN A 173 7.91 -12.61 8.32
CA ASN A 173 8.63 -13.65 9.07
C ASN A 173 7.75 -14.37 10.12
N ASP A 174 6.59 -14.87 9.69
CA ASP A 174 5.54 -15.52 10.50
C ASP A 174 4.96 -14.68 11.66
N ARG A 175 5.25 -13.37 11.68
CA ARG A 175 4.73 -12.45 12.68
C ARG A 175 3.28 -12.08 12.38
N ASN A 176 2.46 -12.07 13.42
CA ASN A 176 1.05 -11.67 13.35
C ASN A 176 0.79 -10.20 13.74
N ASP A 177 1.85 -9.42 13.91
CA ASP A 177 1.83 -7.96 14.06
C ASP A 177 2.30 -7.24 12.79
N VAL A 178 2.45 -7.96 11.67
CA VAL A 178 2.79 -7.41 10.36
C VAL A 178 1.63 -7.69 9.39
N VAL A 179 1.16 -6.66 8.70
CA VAL A 179 0.15 -6.77 7.64
C VAL A 179 0.61 -6.03 6.39
N ALA A 180 0.13 -6.45 5.22
CA ALA A 180 0.47 -5.81 3.95
C ALA A 180 -0.71 -5.07 3.33
N VAL A 181 -0.40 -3.95 2.68
CA VAL A 181 -1.28 -3.25 1.75
C VAL A 181 -0.62 -3.27 0.39
N ILE A 182 -1.24 -3.97 -0.55
CA ILE A 182 -0.86 -3.97 -1.96
C ILE A 182 -1.63 -2.87 -2.67
N SER A 183 -0.92 -1.82 -3.03
CA SER A 183 -1.48 -0.64 -3.65
C SER A 183 -1.56 -0.82 -5.17
N THR A 184 -2.78 -0.89 -5.69
CA THR A 184 -3.03 -1.14 -7.12
C THR A 184 -4.36 -0.58 -7.59
N ASP A 185 -4.32 0.18 -8.68
CA ASP A 185 -5.48 0.36 -9.55
C ASP A 185 -5.50 -0.76 -10.60
N LEU A 186 -6.68 -1.10 -11.12
CA LEU A 186 -6.87 -2.12 -12.16
C LEU A 186 -6.79 -1.49 -13.56
N SER A 187 -7.62 -1.91 -14.51
CA SER A 187 -7.52 -1.45 -15.90
C SER A 187 -7.80 0.05 -16.05
N HIS A 188 -7.12 0.70 -17.00
CA HIS A 188 -7.26 2.12 -17.27
C HIS A 188 -7.75 2.39 -18.70
N TYR A 189 -8.59 3.42 -18.87
CA TYR A 189 -9.03 3.95 -20.17
C TYR A 189 -9.88 3.03 -21.05
N TYR A 190 -10.54 2.03 -20.46
CA TYR A 190 -11.51 1.16 -21.16
C TYR A 190 -12.97 1.59 -20.93
N PRO A 191 -13.88 1.26 -21.87
CA PRO A 191 -15.31 1.25 -21.58
C PRO A 191 -15.62 0.29 -20.42
N ASP A 192 -16.56 0.66 -19.54
CA ASP A 192 -16.89 -0.08 -18.30
C ASP A 192 -17.09 -1.59 -18.51
N ALA A 193 -17.82 -2.01 -19.55
CA ALA A 193 -18.02 -3.43 -19.83
C ALA A 193 -16.71 -4.19 -20.11
N VAL A 194 -15.78 -3.56 -20.85
CA VAL A 194 -14.46 -4.15 -21.17
C VAL A 194 -13.57 -4.13 -19.94
N ALA A 195 -13.58 -3.02 -19.18
CA ALA A 195 -12.83 -2.91 -17.92
C ALA A 195 -13.23 -4.04 -16.95
N ARG A 196 -14.53 -4.28 -16.78
CA ARG A 196 -15.04 -5.37 -15.91
C ARG A 196 -14.56 -6.75 -16.34
N GLU A 197 -14.49 -7.03 -17.64
CA GLU A 197 -13.98 -8.31 -18.15
C GLU A 197 -12.50 -8.49 -17.87
N ILE A 198 -11.69 -7.44 -18.07
CA ILE A 198 -10.25 -7.45 -17.78
C ILE A 198 -10.01 -7.58 -16.28
N ASP A 199 -10.64 -6.72 -15.48
CA ASP A 199 -10.51 -6.62 -14.03
C ASP A 199 -10.98 -7.90 -13.32
N ALA A 200 -11.97 -8.61 -13.86
CA ALA A 200 -12.41 -9.90 -13.34
C ALA A 200 -11.26 -10.93 -13.28
N ASN A 201 -10.29 -10.86 -14.19
CA ASN A 201 -9.11 -11.74 -14.13
C ASN A 201 -8.23 -11.41 -12.91
N CYS A 202 -8.12 -10.14 -12.52
CA CYS A 202 -7.39 -9.75 -11.31
C CYS A 202 -8.06 -10.33 -10.05
N ASN A 203 -9.39 -10.30 -10.00
CA ASN A 203 -10.16 -10.91 -8.90
C ASN A 203 -9.99 -12.42 -8.87
N LEU A 204 -10.11 -13.09 -10.02
CA LEU A 204 -9.92 -14.55 -10.13
C LEU A 204 -8.51 -14.98 -9.72
N ALA A 205 -7.48 -14.18 -10.02
CA ALA A 205 -6.12 -14.46 -9.58
C ALA A 205 -6.02 -14.54 -8.05
N VAL A 206 -6.62 -13.57 -7.35
CA VAL A 206 -6.60 -13.48 -5.89
C VAL A 206 -7.49 -14.55 -5.26
N GLU A 207 -8.71 -14.75 -5.79
CA GLU A 207 -9.67 -15.73 -5.26
C GLU A 207 -9.16 -17.18 -5.38
N ASN A 208 -8.47 -17.50 -6.48
CA ASN A 208 -7.99 -18.85 -6.77
C ASN A 208 -6.51 -19.06 -6.43
N LEU A 209 -5.80 -18.01 -6.01
CA LEU A 209 -4.34 -18.01 -5.80
C LEU A 209 -3.59 -18.55 -7.03
N GLU A 210 -4.00 -18.09 -8.22
CA GLU A 210 -3.48 -18.59 -9.50
C GLU A 210 -2.96 -17.45 -10.39
N LEU A 211 -1.62 -17.37 -10.50
CA LEU A 211 -0.92 -16.30 -11.22
C LEU A 211 -1.24 -16.25 -12.72
N SER A 212 -1.71 -17.35 -13.32
CA SER A 212 -2.04 -17.41 -14.75
C SER A 212 -3.12 -16.39 -15.13
N TYR A 213 -4.06 -16.09 -14.23
CA TYR A 213 -5.06 -15.05 -14.45
C TYR A 213 -4.46 -13.64 -14.52
N LEU A 214 -3.31 -13.40 -13.87
CA LEU A 214 -2.62 -12.10 -13.93
C LEU A 214 -2.02 -11.79 -15.31
N GLU A 215 -1.83 -12.81 -16.17
CA GLU A 215 -1.43 -12.61 -17.56
C GLU A 215 -2.50 -11.85 -18.37
N ARG A 216 -3.76 -11.97 -17.95
CA ARG A 216 -4.94 -11.32 -18.58
C ARG A 216 -5.50 -10.16 -17.75
N CYS A 217 -4.85 -9.84 -16.64
CA CYS A 217 -5.15 -8.70 -15.78
C CYS A 217 -4.29 -7.50 -16.18
N GLU A 218 -4.92 -6.32 -16.23
CA GLU A 218 -4.24 -5.03 -16.24
C GLU A 218 -4.37 -4.38 -14.87
N ALA A 219 -3.24 -4.12 -14.23
CA ALA A 219 -3.17 -3.46 -12.95
C ALA A 219 -1.80 -2.80 -12.81
N CYS A 220 -1.74 -1.54 -12.36
CA CYS A 220 -0.44 -0.87 -12.15
C CYS A 220 0.36 -1.54 -11.02
N GLY A 221 -0.35 -2.09 -10.03
CA GLY A 221 0.20 -2.81 -8.89
C GLY A 221 0.37 -4.32 -9.12
N LYS A 222 0.34 -4.80 -10.37
CA LYS A 222 0.32 -6.24 -10.69
C LYS A 222 1.48 -7.03 -10.10
N THR A 223 2.69 -6.48 -10.08
CA THR A 223 3.86 -7.13 -9.46
C THR A 223 3.65 -7.35 -7.97
N GLY A 224 3.03 -6.38 -7.27
CA GLY A 224 2.68 -6.54 -5.86
C GLY A 224 1.56 -7.55 -5.63
N LEU A 225 0.56 -7.62 -6.53
CA LEU A 225 -0.50 -8.64 -6.46
C LEU A 225 0.06 -10.05 -6.64
N ALA A 226 1.03 -10.24 -7.53
CA ALA A 226 1.66 -11.53 -7.78
C ALA A 226 2.56 -12.02 -6.62
N ALA A 227 2.88 -11.13 -5.66
CA ALA A 227 3.84 -11.38 -4.58
C ALA A 227 3.20 -11.74 -3.24
N VAL A 228 1.87 -11.83 -3.16
CA VAL A 228 1.08 -12.16 -1.96
C VAL A 228 0.25 -13.41 -2.23
#